data_AF-A0AAD1UF33-F1
#
_entry.id   AF-A0AAD1UF33-F1
#
_cell.length_a   1.000
_cell.length_b   1.000
_cell.length_c   1.000
_cell.angle_alpha   90.00
_cell.angle_beta   90.00
_cell.angle_gamma   90.00
#
_symmetry.space_group_name_H-M   'P 1'
#
loop_
_entity.id
_entity.type
_entity.pdbx_description
1 polymer ?
#
loop_
_entity_poly.entity_id
_entity_poly.type
_entity_poly.pdbx_seq_one_letter_code
_entity_poly.pdbx_strand_id
1 'polypeptide(L)'
;MQKILNKYSQKFMFIFVSITYGLLRIGFGLLIFVDNEFFLAMAFACRVLQGASNSVVYTIECSVFSMQYDGNDIMQMNSYFKVTLGDGLVIGLLTGTLLYIIGGYCLPFIVLGVFFLCFVQCVIEYSPSRIEVSSDLKERLCANINSEQQKGR
;
A
#
# COMPACT_ATOMS: atom_id res chain seq x y z
N MET A 1 4.65 -19.45 -15.74
CA MET A 1 4.27 -18.12 -16.28
C MET A 1 3.50 -17.22 -15.31
N GLN A 2 2.81 -17.71 -14.27
CA GLN A 2 2.08 -16.85 -13.29
C GLN A 2 2.96 -15.93 -12.41
N LYS A 3 4.24 -16.26 -12.16
CA LYS A 3 5.10 -15.49 -11.24
C LYS A 3 5.70 -14.20 -11.82
N ILE A 4 5.84 -14.10 -13.15
CA ILE A 4 6.39 -12.90 -13.83
C ILE A 4 5.30 -11.82 -13.99
N LEU A 5 4.04 -12.24 -14.15
CA LEU A 5 2.89 -11.34 -14.18
C LEU A 5 2.61 -10.68 -12.81
N ASN A 6 2.88 -11.40 -11.71
CA ASN A 6 2.62 -10.93 -10.35
C ASN A 6 3.51 -9.74 -9.92
N LYS A 7 4.75 -9.69 -10.41
CA LYS A 7 5.76 -8.73 -9.94
C LYS A 7 5.62 -7.34 -10.57
N TYR A 8 5.28 -7.29 -11.86
CA TYR A 8 4.97 -6.04 -12.54
C TYR A 8 3.62 -5.45 -12.04
N SER A 9 2.68 -6.34 -11.68
CA SER A 9 1.39 -5.94 -11.12
C SER A 9 1.50 -5.26 -9.76
N GLN A 10 2.36 -5.73 -8.85
CA GLN A 10 2.44 -5.18 -7.49
C GLN A 10 2.85 -3.71 -7.43
N LYS A 11 3.88 -3.31 -8.20
CA LYS A 11 4.30 -1.90 -8.26
C LYS A 11 3.21 -1.00 -8.85
N PHE A 12 2.61 -1.44 -9.95
CA PHE A 12 1.52 -0.72 -10.60
C PHE A 12 0.31 -0.57 -9.68
N MET A 13 -0.07 -1.64 -8.97
CA MET A 13 -1.14 -1.62 -7.98
C MET A 13 -0.84 -0.66 -6.83
N PHE A 14 0.39 -0.64 -6.30
CA PHE A 14 0.76 0.27 -5.21
C PHE A 14 0.68 1.75 -5.65
N ILE A 15 1.15 2.09 -6.85
CA ILE A 15 1.06 3.44 -7.41
C ILE A 15 -0.40 3.83 -7.63
N PHE A 16 -1.20 2.95 -8.25
CA PHE A 16 -2.62 3.20 -8.50
C PHE A 16 -3.40 3.46 -7.22
N VAL A 17 -3.17 2.63 -6.19
CA VAL A 17 -3.82 2.79 -4.89
C VAL A 17 -3.38 4.09 -4.22
N SER A 18 -2.11 4.45 -4.29
CA SER A 18 -1.59 5.69 -3.68
C SER A 18 -2.16 6.95 -4.34
N ILE A 19 -2.32 6.96 -5.66
CA ILE A 19 -3.00 8.05 -6.41
C ILE A 19 -4.46 8.16 -5.98
N THR A 20 -5.15 7.02 -5.92
CA THR A 20 -6.56 6.94 -5.49
C THR A 20 -6.73 7.49 -4.07
N TYR A 21 -5.80 7.17 -3.17
CA TYR A 21 -5.74 7.69 -1.81
C TYR A 21 -5.60 9.21 -1.74
N GLY A 22 -4.72 9.80 -2.54
CA GLY A 22 -4.53 11.25 -2.60
C GLY A 22 -5.79 11.94 -3.11
N LEU A 23 -6.35 11.46 -4.22
CA LEU A 23 -7.57 12.02 -4.82
C LEU A 23 -8.78 11.93 -3.89
N LEU A 24 -9.01 10.80 -3.23
CA LEU A 24 -10.11 10.64 -2.28
C LEU A 24 -9.99 11.56 -1.07
N ARG A 25 -8.77 11.80 -0.56
CA ARG A 25 -8.56 12.73 0.57
C ARG A 25 -8.84 14.17 0.17
N ILE A 26 -8.34 14.61 -0.98
CA ILE A 26 -8.60 15.95 -1.51
C ILE A 26 -10.10 16.13 -1.78
N GLY A 27 -10.74 15.14 -2.41
CA GLY A 27 -12.18 15.13 -2.67
C GLY A 27 -13.02 15.19 -1.39
N PHE A 28 -12.60 14.49 -0.33
CA PHE A 28 -13.27 14.55 0.97
C PHE A 28 -13.12 15.93 1.63
N GLY A 29 -11.96 16.57 1.49
CA GLY A 29 -11.75 17.94 1.99
C GLY A 29 -12.59 18.99 1.26
N LEU A 30 -12.82 18.82 -0.04
CA LEU A 30 -13.67 19.69 -0.86
C LEU A 30 -15.17 19.44 -0.64
N LEU A 31 -15.54 18.38 0.06
CA LEU A 31 -16.94 18.02 0.30
C LEU A 31 -17.67 19.06 1.18
N ILE A 32 -16.96 19.98 1.82
CA ILE A 32 -17.55 21.11 2.55
C ILE A 32 -18.36 22.06 1.65
N PHE A 33 -18.10 22.07 0.34
CA PHE A 33 -18.80 22.92 -0.62
C PHE A 33 -20.06 22.28 -1.20
N VAL A 34 -20.37 21.04 -0.81
CA VAL A 34 -21.53 20.28 -1.30
C VAL A 34 -22.66 20.37 -0.28
N ASP A 35 -23.91 20.45 -0.77
CA ASP A 35 -25.10 20.51 0.07
C ASP A 35 -25.21 19.33 1.06
N ASN A 36 -25.79 19.63 2.23
CA ASN A 36 -25.89 18.69 3.37
C ASN A 36 -26.55 17.34 3.02
N GLU A 37 -27.50 17.32 2.08
CA GLU A 37 -28.22 16.09 1.69
C GLU A 37 -27.31 15.09 0.95
N PHE A 38 -26.37 15.58 0.15
CA PHE A 38 -25.43 14.74 -0.60
C PHE A 38 -24.11 14.50 0.13
N PHE A 39 -23.80 15.31 1.15
CA PHE A 39 -22.59 15.17 1.95
C PHE A 39 -22.43 13.76 2.51
N LEU A 40 -23.47 13.22 3.15
CA LEU A 40 -23.40 11.91 3.80
C LEU A 40 -23.20 10.78 2.78
N ALA A 41 -23.93 10.82 1.65
CA ALA A 41 -23.83 9.81 0.60
C ALA A 41 -22.43 9.80 -0.04
N MET A 42 -21.90 10.98 -0.36
CA MET A 42 -20.56 11.12 -0.94
C MET A 42 -19.46 10.75 0.06
N ALA A 43 -19.61 11.12 1.33
CA ALA A 43 -18.68 10.74 2.39
C ALA A 43 -18.64 9.21 2.56
N PHE A 44 -19.79 8.54 2.50
CA PHE A 44 -19.87 7.09 2.59
C PHE A 44 -19.23 6.41 1.39
N ALA A 45 -19.51 6.88 0.17
CA ALA A 45 -18.87 6.38 -1.06
C ALA A 45 -17.33 6.51 -0.99
N CYS A 46 -16.82 7.66 -0.53
CA CYS A 46 -15.39 7.87 -0.33
C CYS A 46 -14.81 6.87 0.68
N ARG A 47 -15.52 6.58 1.78
CA ARG A 47 -15.06 5.63 2.81
C ARG A 47 -15.03 4.20 2.31
N VAL A 48 -15.99 3.78 1.50
CA VAL A 48 -16.01 2.44 0.89
C VAL A 48 -14.81 2.26 -0.05
N LEU A 49 -14.55 3.24 -0.92
CA LEU A 49 -13.40 3.21 -1.83
C LEU A 49 -12.06 3.23 -1.08
N GLN A 50 -11.99 3.98 0.02
CA GLN A 50 -10.81 4.01 0.87
C GLN A 50 -10.59 2.68 1.60
N GLY A 51 -11.67 2.04 2.10
CA GLY A 51 -11.61 0.69 2.65
C GLY A 51 -11.14 -0.36 1.63
N ALA A 52 -11.65 -0.30 0.40
CA ALA A 52 -11.22 -1.16 -0.69
C ALA A 52 -9.75 -0.93 -1.07
N SER A 53 -9.28 0.32 -1.01
CA SER A 53 -7.88 0.65 -1.27
C SER A 53 -6.95 0.06 -0.20
N ASN A 54 -7.34 0.10 1.08
CA ASN A 54 -6.58 -0.47 2.20
C ASN A 54 -6.42 -1.99 2.10
N SER A 55 -7.44 -2.72 1.62
CA SER A 55 -7.34 -4.17 1.47
C SER A 55 -6.35 -4.58 0.38
N VAL A 56 -6.25 -3.80 -0.70
CA VAL A 56 -5.26 -4.02 -1.77
C VAL A 56 -3.84 -3.80 -1.23
N VAL A 57 -3.59 -2.73 -0.47
CA VAL A 57 -2.26 -2.49 0.15
C VAL A 57 -1.87 -3.64 1.06
N TYR A 58 -2.78 -4.09 1.93
CA TYR A 58 -2.53 -5.22 2.84
C TYR A 58 -2.20 -6.53 2.09
N THR A 59 -2.84 -6.74 0.93
CA THR A 59 -2.57 -7.88 0.06
C THR A 59 -1.18 -7.78 -0.58
N ILE A 60 -0.78 -6.60 -1.05
CA ILE A 60 0.56 -6.34 -1.58
C ILE A 60 1.61 -6.58 -0.50
N GLU A 61 1.39 -6.07 0.72
CA GLU A 61 2.28 -6.29 1.87
C GLU A 61 2.51 -7.78 2.12
N CYS A 62 1.44 -8.57 2.29
CA CYS A 62 1.53 -10.02 2.47
C CYS A 62 2.27 -10.71 1.30
N SER A 63 2.03 -10.26 0.06
CA SER A 63 2.70 -10.83 -1.11
C SER A 63 4.17 -10.45 -1.22
N VAL A 64 4.59 -9.30 -0.70
CA VAL A 64 6.01 -8.89 -0.66
C VAL A 64 6.74 -9.63 0.45
N PHE A 65 6.15 -9.73 1.64
CA PHE A 65 6.73 -10.45 2.78
C PHE A 65 6.98 -11.94 2.45
N SER A 66 6.04 -12.59 1.79
CA SER A 66 6.19 -13.99 1.35
C SER A 66 7.23 -14.21 0.24
N MET A 67 7.69 -13.16 -0.42
CA MET A 67 8.75 -13.25 -1.44
C MET A 67 10.15 -12.94 -0.88
N GLN A 68 10.25 -12.25 0.25
CA GLN A 68 11.52 -11.79 0.83
C GLN A 68 12.03 -12.63 2.00
N TYR A 69 11.13 -13.27 2.74
CA TYR A 69 11.49 -14.05 3.93
C TYR A 69 10.92 -15.47 3.80
N ASP A 70 11.61 -16.47 4.37
CA ASP A 70 11.23 -17.88 4.33
C ASP A 70 11.08 -18.42 5.77
N GLY A 71 10.12 -19.31 6.02
CA GLY A 71 9.91 -19.94 7.33
C GLY A 71 9.55 -19.00 8.49
N ASN A 72 10.21 -19.17 9.65
CA ASN A 72 9.89 -18.48 10.92
C ASN A 72 10.18 -16.96 10.90
N ASP A 73 10.99 -16.48 9.98
CA ASP A 73 11.39 -15.07 9.92
C ASP A 73 10.28 -14.17 9.38
N ILE A 74 9.37 -14.72 8.55
CA ILE A 74 8.20 -14.00 8.00
C ILE A 74 7.32 -13.45 9.14
N MET A 75 7.04 -14.28 10.14
CA MET A 75 6.12 -13.93 11.22
C MET A 75 6.71 -12.89 12.18
N GLN A 76 8.00 -13.00 12.49
CA GLN A 76 8.70 -12.03 13.34
C GLN A 76 8.79 -10.67 12.64
N MET A 77 9.28 -10.63 11.40
CA MET A 77 9.44 -9.37 10.67
C MET A 77 8.09 -8.67 10.40
N ASN A 78 7.06 -9.43 10.04
CA ASN A 78 5.70 -8.89 9.87
C ASN A 78 5.13 -8.34 11.19
N SER A 79 5.45 -8.96 12.33
CA SER A 79 5.02 -8.48 13.65
C SER A 79 5.68 -7.14 13.99
N TYR A 80 6.99 -7.00 13.80
CA TYR A 80 7.70 -5.72 14.01
C TYR A 80 7.21 -4.62 13.06
N PHE A 81 6.97 -4.97 11.80
CA PHE A 81 6.42 -4.04 10.81
C PHE A 81 5.05 -3.52 11.23
N LYS A 82 4.16 -4.41 11.69
CA LYS A 82 2.82 -4.03 12.18
C LYS A 82 2.85 -3.16 13.42
N VAL A 83 3.78 -3.40 14.35
CA VAL A 83 3.97 -2.51 15.52
C VAL A 83 4.37 -1.11 15.06
N THR A 84 5.33 -1.03 14.14
CA THR A 84 5.78 0.26 13.58
C THR A 84 4.66 0.98 12.83
N LEU A 85 3.82 0.24 12.09
CA LEU A 85 2.62 0.79 11.46
C LEU A 85 1.60 1.30 12.48
N GLY A 86 1.46 0.62 13.62
CA GLY A 86 0.63 1.05 14.74
C GLY A 86 1.07 2.40 15.30
N ASP A 87 2.38 2.57 15.54
CA ASP A 87 2.93 3.85 16.00
C ASP A 87 2.73 4.96 14.96
N GLY A 88 2.92 4.63 13.68
CA GLY A 88 2.62 5.53 12.56
C GLY A 88 1.17 6.00 12.53
N LEU A 89 0.20 5.13 12.85
CA LEU A 89 -1.22 5.48 12.95
C LEU A 89 -1.49 6.48 14.08
N VAL A 90 -0.85 6.30 15.24
CA VAL A 90 -0.99 7.22 16.38
C VAL A 90 -0.43 8.59 16.03
N ILE A 91 0.78 8.64 15.46
CA ILE A 91 1.42 9.89 15.03
C ILE A 91 0.60 10.57 13.93
N GLY A 92 0.07 9.79 12.98
CA GLY A 92 -0.81 10.28 11.93
C GLY A 92 -2.09 10.90 12.47
N LEU A 93 -2.72 10.28 13.47
CA LEU A 93 -3.91 10.81 14.12
C LEU A 93 -3.60 12.13 14.85
N LEU A 94 -2.54 12.17 15.66
CA LEU A 94 -2.12 13.38 16.37
C LEU A 94 -1.84 14.54 15.41
N THR A 95 -1.14 14.27 14.31
CA THR A 95 -0.83 15.26 13.27
C THR A 95 -2.11 15.77 12.59
N GLY A 96 -3.05 14.87 12.27
CA GLY A 96 -4.33 15.22 11.68
C GLY A 96 -5.20 16.06 12.63
N THR A 97 -5.26 15.70 13.91
CA THR A 97 -5.98 16.45 14.93
C THR A 97 -5.39 17.84 15.13
N LEU A 98 -4.06 17.95 15.18
CA LEU A 98 -3.40 19.26 15.32
C LEU A 98 -3.72 20.18 14.13
N LEU A 99 -3.66 19.67 12.90
CA LEU A 99 -4.04 20.44 11.71
C LEU A 99 -5.51 20.84 11.72
N TYR A 100 -6.39 19.98 12.22
CA TYR A 100 -7.81 20.28 12.35
C TYR A 100 -8.07 21.42 13.34
N ILE A 101 -7.39 21.43 14.49
CA ILE A 101 -7.53 22.51 15.49
C ILE A 101 -7.05 23.85 14.93
N ILE A 102 -5.98 23.85 14.13
CA ILE A 102 -5.37 25.09 13.60
C ILE A 102 -6.13 25.62 12.37
N GLY A 103 -6.55 24.76 11.45
CA GLY A 103 -7.08 25.15 10.14
C GLY A 103 -8.49 24.68 9.82
N GLY A 104 -9.17 24.08 10.79
CA GLY A 104 -10.52 23.56 10.61
C GLY A 104 -10.58 22.33 9.70
N TYR A 105 -11.76 22.10 9.12
CA TYR A 105 -12.08 20.86 8.41
C TYR A 105 -11.20 20.60 7.18
N CYS A 106 -11.02 21.58 6.29
CA CYS A 106 -10.34 21.35 5.00
C CYS A 106 -8.83 21.13 5.12
N LEU A 107 -8.17 21.78 6.08
CA LEU A 107 -6.71 21.83 6.17
C LEU A 107 -6.03 20.44 6.28
N PRO A 108 -6.43 19.53 7.20
CA PRO A 108 -5.81 18.20 7.29
C PRO A 108 -5.98 17.38 6.01
N PHE A 109 -7.12 17.47 5.32
CA PHE A 109 -7.38 16.70 4.11
C PHE A 109 -6.54 17.17 2.92
N ILE A 110 -6.39 18.48 2.75
CA ILE A 110 -5.57 19.05 1.66
C ILE A 110 -4.10 18.73 1.90
N VAL A 111 -3.58 18.98 3.12
CA VAL A 111 -2.17 18.74 3.43
C VAL A 111 -1.82 17.27 3.30
N LEU A 112 -2.62 16.36 3.86
CA LEU A 112 -2.39 14.92 3.73
C LEU A 112 -2.56 14.45 2.28
N GLY A 113 -3.52 15.00 1.53
CA GLY A 113 -3.72 14.69 0.12
C GLY A 113 -2.51 15.06 -0.76
N VAL A 114 -2.01 16.28 -0.60
CA VAL A 114 -0.81 16.77 -1.30
C VAL A 114 0.43 16.00 -0.87
N PHE A 115 0.58 15.71 0.43
CA PHE A 115 1.67 14.90 0.93
C PHE A 115 1.68 13.50 0.28
N PHE A 116 0.53 12.85 0.15
CA PHE A 116 0.42 11.56 -0.54
C PHE A 116 0.76 11.65 -2.03
N LEU A 117 0.34 12.70 -2.74
CA LEU A 117 0.70 12.89 -4.14
C LEU A 117 2.21 13.15 -4.33
N CYS A 118 2.81 13.96 -3.46
CA CYS A 118 4.25 14.18 -3.43
C CYS A 118 5.01 12.88 -3.14
N PHE A 119 4.51 12.08 -2.19
CA PHE A 119 5.06 10.77 -1.88
C PHE A 119 5.01 9.83 -3.09
N VAL A 120 3.91 9.81 -3.85
CA VAL A 120 3.81 9.03 -5.10
C VAL A 120 4.87 9.46 -6.10
N GLN A 121 5.07 10.76 -6.30
CA GLN A 121 6.10 11.26 -7.20
C GLN A 121 7.50 10.81 -6.76
N CYS A 122 7.80 10.91 -5.47
CA CYS A 122 9.04 10.39 -4.90
C CYS A 122 9.18 8.87 -5.10
N VAL A 123 8.11 8.09 -4.95
CA VAL A 123 8.14 6.63 -5.16
C VAL A 123 8.41 6.29 -6.62
N ILE A 124 7.85 7.03 -7.58
CA ILE A 124 8.11 6.80 -9.01
C ILE A 124 9.59 7.09 -9.34
N GLU A 125 10.14 8.18 -8.82
CA GLU A 125 11.52 8.61 -9.07
C GLU A 125 12.56 7.70 -8.38
N TYR A 126 12.30 7.34 -7.12
CA TYR A 126 13.26 6.62 -6.29
C TYR A 126 13.11 5.10 -6.30
N SER A 127 11.96 4.52 -6.70
CA SER A 127 11.77 3.07 -6.63
C SER A 127 12.66 2.36 -7.66
N PRO A 128 13.79 1.73 -7.26
CA PRO A 128 14.57 0.94 -8.18
C PRO A 128 13.72 -0.26 -8.58
N SER A 129 13.76 -0.67 -9.84
CA SER A 129 13.01 -1.81 -10.37
C SER A 129 13.46 -3.19 -9.83
N ARG A 130 14.07 -3.25 -8.63
CA ARG A 130 14.62 -4.47 -8.04
C ARG A 130 13.97 -4.82 -6.72
N ILE A 131 12.83 -5.51 -6.81
CA ILE A 131 12.63 -6.65 -5.91
C ILE A 131 13.43 -7.77 -6.56
N GLU A 132 14.74 -7.89 -6.32
CA GLU A 132 15.45 -9.09 -6.75
C GLU A 132 14.77 -10.28 -6.06
N VAL A 133 14.22 -11.19 -6.87
CA VAL A 133 13.81 -12.49 -6.36
C VAL A 133 15.11 -13.09 -5.86
N SER A 134 15.21 -13.29 -4.53
CA SER A 134 16.35 -13.96 -3.91
C SER A 134 16.75 -15.13 -4.80
N SER A 135 17.98 -15.09 -5.30
CA SER A 135 18.59 -16.05 -6.23
C SER A 135 18.34 -17.49 -5.80
N ASP A 136 18.19 -17.70 -4.50
CA ASP A 136 17.86 -18.94 -3.80
C ASP A 136 16.59 -19.63 -4.33
N LEU A 137 15.56 -18.84 -4.69
CA LEU A 137 14.27 -19.37 -5.17
C LEU A 137 14.38 -19.86 -6.63
N LYS A 138 15.23 -19.22 -7.43
CA LYS A 138 15.53 -19.69 -8.79
C LYS A 138 16.35 -20.97 -8.74
N GLU A 139 17.33 -21.04 -7.83
CA GLU A 139 18.18 -22.22 -7.67
C GLU A 139 17.38 -23.42 -7.14
N ARG A 140 16.47 -23.21 -6.17
CA ARG A 140 15.54 -24.25 -5.68
C ARG A 140 14.55 -24.72 -6.74
N LEU A 141 14.05 -23.83 -7.60
CA LEU A 141 13.17 -24.22 -8.71
C LEU A 141 13.93 -24.97 -9.82
N CYS A 142 15.14 -24.56 -10.16
CA CYS A 142 16.00 -25.29 -11.09
C CYS A 142 16.42 -26.66 -10.54
N ALA A 143 16.72 -26.76 -9.25
CA ALA A 143 17.02 -28.04 -8.58
C ALA A 143 15.81 -28.98 -8.58
N ASN A 144 14.61 -28.48 -8.30
CA ASN A 144 13.40 -29.31 -8.21
C ASN A 144 12.90 -29.76 -9.60
N ILE A 145 13.11 -28.95 -10.65
CA ILE A 145 12.83 -29.37 -12.04
C ILE A 145 13.84 -30.45 -12.47
N ASN A 146 15.11 -30.33 -12.10
CA ASN A 146 16.14 -31.33 -12.44
C ASN A 146 15.92 -32.67 -11.72
N SER A 147 15.42 -32.68 -10.47
CA SER A 147 15.08 -33.92 -9.77
C SER A 147 13.86 -34.64 -10.37
N GLU A 148 12.86 -33.89 -10.84
CA GLU A 148 11.70 -34.46 -11.52
C GLU A 148 12.05 -35.00 -12.92
N GLN A 149 13.00 -34.36 -13.63
CA GLN A 149 13.50 -34.82 -14.94
C GLN A 149 14.43 -36.04 -14.85
N GLN A 150 15.06 -36.29 -13.69
CA GLN A 150 15.83 -37.53 -13.45
C GLN A 150 14.97 -38.70 -12.98
N LYS A 151 13.84 -38.45 -12.31
CA LYS A 151 12.94 -39.52 -11.83
C LYS A 151 12.01 -40.09 -12.92
N GLY A 152 11.88 -39.39 -14.04
CA GLY A 152 11.11 -39.81 -15.21
C GLY A 152 11.91 -40.45 -16.34
N ARG A 153 13.17 -40.88 -16.10
CA ARG A 153 14.03 -41.53 -17.09
C ARG A 153 14.50 -42.90 -16.62
#